data_AF-A0A533ZVG1-F1
#
_entry.id   AF-A0A533ZVG1-F1
#
_cell.length_a   1.000
_cell.length_b   1.000
_cell.length_c   1.000
_cell.angle_alpha   90.00
_cell.angle_beta   90.00
_cell.angle_gamma   90.00
#
_symmetry.space_group_name_H-M   'P 1'
#
loop_
_entity.id
_entity.type
_entity.pdbx_description
1 polymer ?
#
loop_
_entity_poly.entity_id
_entity_poly.type
_entity_poly.pdbx_seq_one_letter_code
_entity_poly.pdbx_strand_id
1 'polypeptide(L)'
;MLPRVRVERSTRGRAVAPGNPRVRGGRPGFCRLFRRVRKGDTADAADLWHHAKPGPRLRRHIPRVHIAADYPARSQVPRDHAAALERSAPGRARGAGGERGRSGTLTDAVRVVAHAKVNLFLRILAREAPTGFHQIETAFALLELADELVVTRTARDVALTVHGPDLGPSEENLAVRAARAVLEATGQKFGVALELTKRIPVRAGLGGGSSDAAAALHAVNLLAGNAVPSHELLHFATRLGTDVAFFASGAPCAVAWGRGERLFRFAPPPAMPALIAMPSPPVGVATPDAYRWWD
;
A
#
# COMPACT_ATOMS: atom_id res chain seq x y z
N MET A 1 -12.39 7.92 52.17
CA MET A 1 -13.38 6.88 51.78
C MET A 1 -13.07 6.48 50.35
N LEU A 2 -12.30 5.40 50.18
CA LEU A 2 -11.87 4.83 48.88
C LEU A 2 -12.46 3.41 48.80
N PRO A 3 -12.99 2.94 47.66
CA PRO A 3 -13.56 1.60 47.59
C PRO A 3 -12.46 0.53 47.63
N ARG A 4 -12.58 -0.39 48.59
CA ARG A 4 -11.77 -1.61 48.71
C ARG A 4 -12.14 -2.60 47.60
N VAL A 5 -11.19 -2.97 46.76
CA VAL A 5 -11.33 -4.09 45.82
C VAL A 5 -10.96 -5.38 46.54
N ARG A 6 -11.93 -6.31 46.65
CA ARG A 6 -11.71 -7.70 47.12
C ARG A 6 -11.03 -8.51 46.03
N VAL A 7 -9.95 -9.21 46.41
CA VAL A 7 -9.35 -10.26 45.58
C VAL A 7 -9.99 -11.59 45.95
N GLU A 8 -10.80 -12.15 45.06
CA GLU A 8 -11.29 -13.53 45.17
C GLU A 8 -10.28 -14.49 44.53
N ARG A 9 -9.74 -15.41 45.35
CA ARG A 9 -8.94 -16.54 44.88
C ARG A 9 -9.88 -17.61 44.31
N SER A 10 -9.88 -17.76 42.99
CA SER A 10 -10.50 -18.90 42.31
C SER A 10 -9.51 -20.07 42.21
N THR A 11 -10.07 -21.26 42.39
CA THR A 11 -9.46 -22.56 42.66
C THR A 11 -8.68 -23.17 41.49
N ARG A 12 -7.76 -24.08 41.87
CA ARG A 12 -6.88 -24.89 41.02
C ARG A 12 -7.61 -25.54 39.84
N GLY A 13 -7.13 -25.28 38.63
CA GLY A 13 -7.49 -26.02 37.40
C GLY A 13 -6.24 -26.32 36.57
N ARG A 14 -5.84 -27.59 36.56
CA ARG A 14 -4.86 -28.32 35.72
C ARG A 14 -3.70 -27.54 35.06
N ALA A 15 -2.48 -27.91 35.46
CA ALA A 15 -1.26 -27.65 34.72
C ALA A 15 -1.37 -28.18 33.28
N VAL A 16 -1.17 -27.29 32.30
CA VAL A 16 -0.96 -27.64 30.89
C VAL A 16 0.53 -27.93 30.74
N ALA A 17 0.86 -29.19 30.42
CA ALA A 17 2.23 -29.60 30.10
C ALA A 17 2.79 -28.78 28.92
N PRO A 18 4.11 -28.56 28.82
CA PRO A 18 4.72 -27.80 27.73
C PRO A 18 4.58 -28.58 26.42
N GLY A 19 3.49 -28.34 25.71
CA GLY A 19 3.27 -28.81 24.36
C GLY A 19 4.17 -28.02 23.41
N ASN A 20 5.25 -28.65 22.96
CA ASN A 20 6.08 -28.21 21.85
C ASN A 20 5.16 -27.78 20.68
N PRO A 21 5.15 -26.50 20.24
CA PRO A 21 4.33 -26.08 19.11
C PRO A 21 4.98 -26.59 17.83
N ARG A 22 4.78 -27.88 17.54
CA ARG A 22 5.00 -28.42 16.20
C ARG A 22 4.01 -27.72 15.28
N VAL A 23 4.51 -26.73 14.53
CA VAL A 23 3.83 -26.14 13.38
C VAL A 23 3.63 -27.26 12.35
N ARG A 24 2.51 -27.98 12.45
CA ARG A 24 2.09 -28.97 11.47
C ARG A 24 1.52 -28.25 10.26
N GLY A 25 2.26 -28.29 9.15
CA GLY A 25 1.67 -28.44 7.82
C GLY A 25 1.74 -27.22 6.90
N GLY A 26 2.88 -27.04 6.21
CA GLY A 26 2.85 -26.46 4.87
C GLY A 26 2.11 -27.43 3.94
N ARG A 27 0.92 -27.06 3.46
CA ARG A 27 0.17 -27.92 2.53
C ARG A 27 0.95 -28.06 1.21
N PRO A 28 1.06 -29.28 0.64
CA PRO A 28 1.89 -29.55 -0.53
C PRO A 28 1.43 -28.84 -1.83
N GLY A 29 0.25 -28.21 -1.86
CA GLY A 29 -0.27 -27.47 -3.02
C GLY A 29 0.49 -26.18 -3.31
N PHE A 30 0.70 -25.32 -2.30
CA PHE A 30 1.39 -24.04 -2.48
C PHE A 30 2.85 -24.21 -2.92
N CYS A 31 3.62 -25.12 -2.30
CA CYS A 31 5.00 -25.38 -2.69
C CYS A 31 5.11 -25.88 -4.15
N ARG A 32 4.13 -26.66 -4.64
CA ARG A 32 4.09 -27.11 -6.05
C ARG A 32 3.78 -25.94 -6.97
N LEU A 33 2.80 -25.10 -6.62
CA LEU A 33 2.45 -23.90 -7.37
C LEU A 33 3.65 -22.95 -7.48
N PHE A 34 4.36 -22.65 -6.39
CA PHE A 34 5.56 -21.81 -6.42
C PHE A 34 6.69 -22.40 -7.27
N ARG A 35 6.90 -23.73 -7.22
CA ARG A 35 7.85 -24.39 -8.11
C ARG A 35 7.43 -24.31 -9.58
N ARG A 36 6.13 -24.38 -9.88
CA ARG A 36 5.58 -24.27 -11.24
C ARG A 36 5.64 -22.84 -11.78
N VAL A 37 5.21 -21.85 -10.99
CA VAL A 37 5.30 -20.42 -11.31
C VAL A 37 6.76 -20.02 -11.55
N ARG A 38 7.71 -20.48 -10.72
CA ARG A 38 9.16 -20.25 -10.95
C ARG A 38 9.68 -20.92 -12.24
N LYS A 39 9.01 -21.96 -12.73
CA LYS A 39 9.33 -22.67 -13.98
C LYS A 39 8.52 -22.16 -15.19
N GLY A 40 7.67 -21.14 -15.02
CA GLY A 40 6.87 -20.53 -16.09
C GLY A 40 5.53 -21.22 -16.40
N ASP A 41 5.08 -22.16 -15.56
CA ASP A 41 3.82 -22.89 -15.73
C ASP A 41 2.69 -22.21 -14.91
N THR A 42 1.63 -21.77 -15.60
CA THR A 42 0.61 -20.82 -15.13
C THR A 42 -0.81 -21.42 -15.00
N ALA A 43 -0.98 -22.71 -15.28
CA ALA A 43 -2.30 -23.33 -15.48
C ALA A 43 -3.21 -23.36 -14.21
N ASP A 44 -2.63 -23.34 -13.00
CA ASP A 44 -3.36 -23.66 -11.76
C ASP A 44 -3.44 -22.51 -10.72
N ALA A 45 -3.40 -21.23 -11.12
CA ALA A 45 -3.63 -20.13 -10.17
C ALA A 45 -5.00 -20.22 -9.45
N ALA A 46 -5.93 -21.00 -10.00
CA ALA A 46 -7.24 -21.31 -9.42
C ALA A 46 -7.18 -22.25 -8.19
N ASP A 47 -6.07 -22.95 -7.90
CA ASP A 47 -5.99 -23.93 -6.80
C ASP A 47 -5.68 -23.33 -5.41
N LEU A 48 -5.63 -22.00 -5.29
CA LEU A 48 -5.37 -21.30 -4.03
C LEU A 48 -6.51 -21.42 -3.00
N TRP A 49 -7.65 -22.01 -3.38
CA TRP A 49 -8.87 -22.04 -2.56
C TRP A 49 -8.97 -23.26 -1.66
N HIS A 50 -8.86 -23.03 -0.35
CA HIS A 50 -9.46 -23.92 0.64
C HIS A 50 -10.61 -23.20 1.36
N HIS A 51 -11.80 -23.78 1.29
CA HIS A 51 -13.02 -23.23 1.86
C HIS A 51 -12.96 -23.17 3.39
N ALA A 52 -12.86 -21.97 3.95
CA ALA A 52 -13.31 -21.69 5.30
C ALA A 52 -14.65 -20.94 5.21
N LYS A 53 -15.76 -21.62 5.47
CA LYS A 53 -17.07 -20.94 5.58
C LYS A 53 -17.07 -20.11 6.87
N PRO A 54 -17.21 -18.77 6.83
CA PRO A 54 -17.30 -17.97 8.04
C PRO A 54 -18.59 -18.30 8.79
N GLY A 55 -18.49 -18.42 10.13
CA GLY A 55 -19.61 -18.79 11.00
C GLY A 55 -20.79 -17.79 10.94
N PRO A 56 -22.02 -18.25 11.22
CA PRO A 56 -23.26 -17.49 11.00
C PRO A 56 -23.40 -16.20 11.79
N ARG A 57 -22.59 -15.98 12.85
CA ARG A 57 -22.67 -14.81 13.73
C ARG A 57 -21.98 -13.56 13.17
N LEU A 58 -20.89 -13.73 12.41
CA LEU A 58 -20.10 -12.61 11.87
C LEU A 58 -20.88 -11.82 10.80
N ARG A 59 -21.75 -12.52 10.05
CA ARG A 59 -22.54 -11.95 8.95
C ARG A 59 -23.52 -10.85 9.36
N ARG A 60 -23.93 -10.79 10.63
CA ARG A 60 -24.97 -9.87 11.10
C ARG A 60 -24.47 -8.48 11.53
N HIS A 61 -23.16 -8.29 11.63
CA HIS A 61 -22.58 -7.07 12.24
C HIS A 61 -21.67 -6.27 11.28
N ILE A 62 -21.52 -6.71 10.02
CA ILE A 62 -20.66 -6.02 9.05
C ILE A 62 -21.56 -5.28 8.05
N PRO A 63 -21.59 -3.94 8.06
CA PRO A 63 -22.33 -3.17 7.06
C PRO A 63 -21.80 -3.47 5.66
N ARG A 64 -22.71 -3.70 4.71
CA ARG A 64 -22.41 -3.98 3.31
C ARG A 64 -22.18 -2.66 2.58
N VAL A 65 -20.96 -2.17 2.61
CA VAL A 65 -20.48 -1.19 1.64
C VAL A 65 -19.55 -1.95 0.71
N HIS A 66 -19.87 -1.95 -0.58
CA HIS A 66 -19.09 -2.54 -1.66
C HIS A 66 -18.56 -1.38 -2.50
N ILE A 67 -17.23 -1.22 -2.60
CA ILE A 67 -16.58 -0.32 -3.55
C ILE A 67 -15.53 -1.13 -4.32
N ALA A 68 -15.48 -0.97 -5.63
CA ALA A 68 -14.63 -1.79 -6.51
C ALA A 68 -13.14 -1.59 -6.22
N ALA A 69 -12.37 -2.68 -6.22
CA ALA A 69 -10.93 -2.75 -5.93
C ALA A 69 -10.06 -2.40 -7.16
N ASP A 70 -10.51 -1.41 -7.91
CA ASP A 70 -9.87 -0.99 -9.13
C ASP A 70 -8.81 0.06 -8.75
N TYR A 71 -7.63 0.04 -9.39
CA TYR A 71 -6.62 1.11 -9.31
C TYR A 71 -6.75 2.07 -10.52
N PRO A 72 -7.90 2.69 -10.85
CA PRO A 72 -7.93 3.66 -11.92
C PRO A 72 -7.40 4.97 -11.32
N ALA A 73 -6.20 5.38 -11.75
CA ALA A 73 -5.87 6.79 -11.71
C ALA A 73 -6.98 7.53 -12.46
N ARG A 74 -7.86 8.22 -11.74
CA ARG A 74 -8.91 9.03 -12.36
C ARG A 74 -8.35 10.42 -12.55
N SER A 75 -8.09 10.80 -13.80
CA SER A 75 -7.90 12.21 -14.14
C SER A 75 -9.22 12.94 -13.87
N GLN A 76 -9.31 13.68 -12.77
CA GLN A 76 -10.45 14.56 -12.50
C GLN A 76 -9.94 15.98 -12.26
N VAL A 77 -10.44 16.88 -13.12
CA VAL A 77 -10.26 18.32 -13.05
C VAL A 77 -11.07 18.87 -11.87
N PRO A 78 -10.53 19.74 -11.00
CA PRO A 78 -11.33 20.34 -9.94
C PRO A 78 -12.31 21.39 -10.50
N ARG A 79 -13.56 21.41 -10.03
CA ARG A 79 -14.39 22.64 -10.11
C ARG A 79 -14.32 23.52 -8.87
N ASP A 80 -13.78 23.03 -7.75
CA ASP A 80 -14.01 23.73 -6.46
C ASP A 80 -12.73 24.08 -5.67
N HIS A 81 -11.53 23.98 -6.25
CA HIS A 81 -10.28 24.38 -5.54
C HIS A 81 -9.85 25.84 -5.73
N ALA A 82 -10.55 26.62 -6.56
CA ALA A 82 -10.24 28.04 -6.77
C ALA A 82 -10.53 28.92 -5.53
N ALA A 83 -11.44 28.49 -4.64
CA ALA A 83 -11.90 29.35 -3.53
C ALA A 83 -10.94 29.43 -2.32
N ALA A 84 -9.92 28.57 -2.24
CA ALA A 84 -9.02 28.52 -1.08
C ALA A 84 -7.73 29.36 -1.24
N LEU A 85 -7.36 29.75 -2.47
CA LEU A 85 -6.08 30.42 -2.77
C LEU A 85 -6.23 31.91 -3.14
N GLU A 86 -7.43 32.43 -3.38
CA GLU A 86 -7.65 33.85 -3.77
C GLU A 86 -7.59 34.86 -2.60
N ARG A 87 -7.17 34.47 -1.39
CA ARG A 87 -7.07 35.40 -0.24
C ARG A 87 -5.67 35.95 0.02
N SER A 88 -4.79 36.00 -0.97
CA SER A 88 -3.48 36.66 -0.81
C SER A 88 -2.97 37.33 -2.10
N ALA A 89 -3.19 38.65 -2.15
CA ALA A 89 -2.40 39.69 -2.83
C ALA A 89 -2.71 40.06 -4.32
N PRO A 90 -2.41 41.31 -4.74
CA PRO A 90 -3.25 42.10 -5.67
C PRO A 90 -2.65 42.36 -7.07
N GLY A 91 -3.49 42.87 -7.99
CA GLY A 91 -3.09 43.92 -8.96
C GLY A 91 -2.87 43.55 -10.44
N ARG A 92 -3.89 43.84 -11.26
CA ARG A 92 -3.92 44.27 -12.70
C ARG A 92 -2.70 44.03 -13.62
N ALA A 93 -2.95 43.48 -14.82
CA ALA A 93 -3.00 44.23 -16.10
C ALA A 93 -3.31 43.31 -17.32
N ARG A 94 -3.98 43.89 -18.33
CA ARG A 94 -4.47 43.26 -19.57
C ARG A 94 -3.39 43.24 -20.66
N GLY A 95 -3.42 42.24 -21.53
CA GLY A 95 -2.72 42.25 -22.84
C GLY A 95 -3.06 41.01 -23.66
N ALA A 96 -3.53 41.22 -24.90
CA ALA A 96 -4.12 40.23 -25.79
C ALA A 96 -3.13 39.67 -26.83
N GLY A 97 -3.43 38.47 -27.37
CA GLY A 97 -3.10 38.11 -28.75
C GLY A 97 -2.34 36.80 -28.97
N GLY A 98 -3.00 35.87 -29.67
CA GLY A 98 -2.36 35.00 -30.68
C GLY A 98 -1.65 33.73 -30.22
N GLU A 99 -2.31 32.58 -30.41
CA GLU A 99 -1.85 31.41 -31.19
C GLU A 99 -2.55 30.14 -30.70
N ARG A 100 -3.48 29.63 -31.52
CA ARG A 100 -4.18 28.36 -31.29
C ARG A 100 -3.30 27.20 -31.78
N GLY A 101 -2.21 26.95 -31.07
CA GLY A 101 -1.67 25.59 -30.98
C GLY A 101 -2.66 24.74 -30.18
N ARG A 102 -2.89 23.50 -30.60
CA ARG A 102 -3.58 22.50 -29.76
C ARG A 102 -2.71 22.24 -28.53
N SER A 103 -2.83 23.11 -27.52
CA SER A 103 -2.27 22.92 -26.19
C SER A 103 -3.01 21.75 -25.58
N GLY A 104 -2.40 20.56 -25.63
CA GLY A 104 -2.86 19.44 -24.83
C GLY A 104 -2.88 19.92 -23.39
N THR A 105 -4.06 20.05 -22.80
CA THR A 105 -4.24 20.59 -21.46
C THR A 105 -3.44 19.71 -20.51
N LEU A 106 -2.27 20.20 -20.06
CA LEU A 106 -1.49 19.51 -19.05
C LEU A 106 -2.39 19.38 -17.83
N THR A 107 -2.55 18.15 -17.34
CA THR A 107 -3.31 17.92 -16.13
C THR A 107 -2.52 18.53 -14.97
N ASP A 108 -3.10 19.49 -14.26
CA ASP A 108 -2.40 20.18 -13.16
C ASP A 108 -2.53 19.44 -11.82
N ALA A 109 -3.48 18.51 -11.69
CA ALA A 109 -3.66 17.71 -10.49
C ALA A 109 -4.14 16.29 -10.80
N VAL A 110 -3.64 15.31 -10.05
CA VAL A 110 -3.99 13.90 -10.16
C VAL A 110 -4.45 13.40 -8.79
N ARG A 111 -5.57 12.68 -8.76
CA ARG A 111 -6.08 12.00 -7.56
C ARG A 111 -5.94 10.49 -7.73
N VAL A 112 -5.37 9.83 -6.73
CA VAL A 112 -5.14 8.38 -6.71
C VAL A 112 -5.63 7.80 -5.38
N VAL A 113 -6.30 6.65 -5.46
CA VAL A 113 -6.68 5.85 -4.30
C VAL A 113 -5.58 4.82 -4.04
N ALA A 114 -5.00 4.84 -2.84
CA ALA A 114 -3.88 4.00 -2.44
C ALA A 114 -4.36 2.85 -1.55
N HIS A 115 -4.75 1.74 -2.18
CA HIS A 115 -5.32 0.58 -1.50
C HIS A 115 -4.34 -0.12 -0.54
N ALA A 116 -4.85 -0.63 0.57
CA ALA A 116 -4.13 -1.53 1.47
C ALA A 116 -3.97 -2.91 0.84
N LYS A 117 -3.10 -3.73 1.44
CA LYS A 117 -2.97 -5.15 1.11
C LYS A 117 -3.03 -6.03 2.34
N VAL A 118 -3.23 -7.33 2.09
CA VAL A 118 -2.96 -8.41 3.04
C VAL A 118 -2.05 -9.45 2.40
N ASN A 119 -1.26 -10.12 3.25
CA ASN A 119 -0.56 -11.35 2.87
C ASN A 119 -1.51 -12.51 3.16
N LEU A 120 -2.06 -13.16 2.13
CA LEU A 120 -2.95 -14.33 2.29
C LEU A 120 -2.21 -15.51 2.93
N PHE A 121 -0.91 -15.60 2.70
CA PHE A 121 0.04 -16.35 3.51
C PHE A 121 1.40 -15.64 3.43
N LEU A 122 2.28 -15.91 4.39
CA LEU A 122 3.67 -15.45 4.35
C LEU A 122 4.55 -16.60 4.84
N ARG A 123 5.50 -17.01 4.01
CA ARG A 123 6.50 -18.01 4.35
C ARG A 123 7.87 -17.35 4.32
N ILE A 124 8.53 -17.33 5.47
CA ILE A 124 9.91 -16.87 5.61
C ILE A 124 10.83 -18.04 5.23
N LEU A 125 11.75 -17.80 4.30
CA LEU A 125 12.77 -18.73 3.82
C LEU A 125 14.13 -18.37 4.42
N ALA A 126 15.22 -18.92 3.87
CA ALA A 126 16.56 -18.65 4.36
C ALA A 126 16.92 -17.16 4.28
N ARG A 127 17.74 -16.73 5.25
CA ARG A 127 18.37 -15.42 5.25
C ARG A 127 19.51 -15.37 4.24
N GLU A 128 19.54 -14.32 3.43
CA GLU A 128 20.60 -14.05 2.47
C GLU A 128 21.79 -13.41 3.18
N ALA A 129 22.90 -14.14 3.27
CA ALA A 129 24.11 -13.66 3.95
C ALA A 129 24.64 -12.30 3.44
N PRO A 130 24.62 -11.97 2.13
CA PRO A 130 25.16 -10.70 1.64
C PRO A 130 24.28 -9.49 1.98
N THR A 131 22.96 -9.65 1.99
CA THR A 131 22.01 -8.55 2.12
C THR A 131 21.42 -8.44 3.52
N GLY A 132 21.51 -9.51 4.32
CA GLY A 132 20.92 -9.62 5.64
C GLY A 132 19.41 -9.80 5.64
N PHE A 133 18.75 -9.85 4.47
CA PHE A 133 17.29 -10.02 4.35
C PHE A 133 16.89 -11.49 4.27
N HIS A 134 15.68 -11.80 4.73
CA HIS A 134 15.06 -13.09 4.47
C HIS A 134 14.48 -13.15 3.06
N GLN A 135 14.68 -14.28 2.39
CA GLN A 135 13.79 -14.63 1.28
C GLN A 135 12.40 -14.95 1.81
N ILE A 136 11.38 -14.67 1.03
CA ILE A 136 9.98 -14.95 1.34
C ILE A 136 9.26 -15.60 0.16
N GLU A 137 8.15 -16.24 0.47
CA GLU A 137 7.07 -16.56 -0.46
C GLU A 137 5.76 -16.02 0.14
N THR A 138 4.98 -15.29 -0.64
CA THR A 138 3.72 -14.68 -0.18
C THR A 138 2.72 -14.59 -1.33
N ALA A 139 1.44 -14.48 -1.00
CA ALA A 139 0.42 -14.02 -1.93
C ALA A 139 -0.19 -12.73 -1.40
N PHE A 140 0.00 -11.65 -2.16
CA PHE A 140 -0.61 -10.36 -1.88
C PHE A 140 -2.00 -10.29 -2.48
N ALA A 141 -2.92 -9.69 -1.73
CA ALA A 141 -4.23 -9.30 -2.22
C ALA A 141 -4.56 -7.88 -1.73
N LEU A 142 -5.08 -7.03 -2.62
CA LEU A 142 -5.56 -5.71 -2.25
C LEU A 142 -6.84 -5.78 -1.42
N LEU A 143 -7.05 -4.74 -0.63
CA LEU A 143 -8.26 -4.48 0.14
C LEU A 143 -8.92 -3.20 -0.37
N GLU A 144 -10.23 -3.11 -0.16
CA GLU A 144 -10.98 -1.87 -0.43
C GLU A 144 -10.55 -0.71 0.49
N LEU A 145 -10.07 -1.03 1.71
CA LEU A 145 -9.48 -0.05 2.62
C LEU A 145 -8.32 0.66 1.92
N ALA A 146 -8.38 1.98 1.81
CA ALA A 146 -7.41 2.77 1.06
C ALA A 146 -7.15 4.14 1.68
N ASP A 147 -5.96 4.65 1.44
CA ASP A 147 -5.64 6.07 1.59
C ASP A 147 -6.02 6.83 0.32
N GLU A 148 -6.03 8.16 0.40
CA GLU A 148 -6.23 9.02 -0.77
C GLU A 148 -5.06 9.98 -0.91
N LEU A 149 -4.51 10.06 -2.13
CA LEU A 149 -3.42 10.95 -2.48
C LEU A 149 -3.87 11.90 -3.60
N VAL A 150 -3.74 13.20 -3.37
CA VAL A 150 -3.84 14.23 -4.41
C VAL A 150 -2.45 14.78 -4.65
N VAL A 151 -2.06 14.85 -5.92
CA VAL A 151 -0.77 15.41 -6.35
C VAL A 151 -1.04 16.55 -7.30
N THR A 152 -0.63 17.75 -6.92
CA THR A 152 -0.80 18.98 -7.71
C THR A 152 0.56 19.48 -8.17
N ARG A 153 0.66 19.90 -9.42
CA ARG A 153 1.86 20.51 -9.99
C ARG A 153 2.13 21.86 -9.32
N THR A 154 3.39 22.09 -8.96
CA THR A 154 3.89 23.37 -8.42
C THR A 154 5.07 23.86 -9.26
N ALA A 155 5.55 25.07 -8.98
CA ALA A 155 6.71 25.61 -9.67
C ALA A 155 7.98 24.80 -9.41
N ARG A 156 8.25 24.45 -8.14
CA ARG A 156 9.44 23.73 -7.67
C ARG A 156 9.14 22.96 -6.38
N ASP A 157 10.10 22.11 -6.01
CA ASP A 157 10.14 21.34 -4.76
C ASP A 157 9.06 20.27 -4.60
N VAL A 158 9.19 19.48 -3.55
CA VAL A 158 8.21 18.46 -3.16
C VAL A 158 7.71 18.81 -1.76
N ALA A 159 6.43 19.13 -1.64
CA ALA A 159 5.77 19.42 -0.37
C ALA A 159 4.78 18.31 0.00
N LEU A 160 4.64 18.01 1.28
CA LEU A 160 3.70 17.02 1.80
C LEU A 160 2.82 17.62 2.89
N THR A 161 1.51 17.48 2.72
CA THR A 161 0.49 17.73 3.75
C THR A 161 -0.20 16.40 4.06
N VAL A 162 -0.33 16.07 5.34
CA VAL A 162 -0.96 14.82 5.80
C VAL A 162 -2.22 15.12 6.61
N HIS A 163 -3.35 14.54 6.22
CA HIS A 163 -4.57 14.50 7.00
C HIS A 163 -4.70 13.13 7.67
N GLY A 164 -4.44 13.05 8.97
CA GLY A 164 -4.49 11.80 9.73
C GLY A 164 -3.40 11.76 10.81
N PRO A 165 -2.90 10.56 11.18
CA PRO A 165 -1.85 10.43 12.18
C PRO A 165 -0.53 11.06 11.71
N ASP A 166 0.28 11.49 12.66
CA ASP A 166 1.65 11.93 12.41
C ASP A 166 2.47 10.77 11.81
N LEU A 167 3.13 11.05 10.69
CA LEU A 167 3.95 10.09 9.95
C LEU A 167 5.46 10.34 10.14
N GLY A 168 5.83 11.30 10.99
CA GLY A 168 7.19 11.76 11.17
C GLY A 168 7.63 12.77 10.10
N PRO A 169 8.94 12.98 9.93
CA PRO A 169 9.48 13.95 8.97
C PRO A 169 9.04 13.66 7.53
N SER A 170 8.69 14.71 6.79
CA SER A 170 8.29 14.62 5.38
C SER A 170 9.33 13.94 4.49
N GLU A 171 10.61 14.15 4.79
CA GLU A 171 11.74 13.65 3.98
C GLU A 171 11.91 12.14 4.07
N GLU A 172 11.45 11.54 5.17
CA GLU A 172 11.45 10.11 5.38
C GLU A 172 10.21 9.43 4.75
N ASN A 173 9.18 10.21 4.42
CA ASN A 173 7.95 9.69 3.84
C ASN A 173 8.19 9.08 2.46
N LEU A 174 7.77 7.83 2.27
CA LEU A 174 7.98 7.11 1.03
C LEU A 174 7.29 7.76 -0.18
N ALA A 175 6.16 8.45 -0.01
CA ALA A 175 5.49 9.19 -1.08
C ALA A 175 6.31 10.40 -1.57
N VAL A 176 6.95 11.13 -0.65
CA VAL A 176 7.87 12.23 -0.99
C VAL A 176 9.09 11.69 -1.74
N ARG A 177 9.68 10.60 -1.25
CA ARG A 177 10.83 9.95 -1.90
C ARG A 177 10.48 9.40 -3.29
N ALA A 178 9.27 8.85 -3.46
CA ALA A 178 8.75 8.41 -4.75
C ALA A 178 8.58 9.57 -5.73
N ALA A 179 7.96 10.67 -5.29
CA ALA A 179 7.79 11.86 -6.12
C ALA A 179 9.13 12.42 -6.59
N ARG A 180 10.11 12.54 -5.67
CA ARG A 180 11.48 12.97 -6.01
C ARG A 180 12.13 12.07 -7.05
N ALA A 181 12.05 10.75 -6.92
CA ALA A 181 12.65 9.82 -7.87
C ALA A 181 12.13 10.05 -9.32
N VAL A 182 10.82 10.29 -9.50
CA VAL A 182 10.25 10.59 -10.82
C VAL A 182 10.64 11.98 -11.32
N LEU A 183 10.63 13.00 -10.44
CA LEU A 183 11.07 14.35 -10.81
C LEU A 183 12.54 14.37 -11.24
N GLU A 184 13.41 13.69 -10.51
CA GLU A 184 14.83 13.54 -10.86
C GLU A 184 15.00 12.88 -12.23
N ALA A 185 14.31 11.77 -12.48
CA ALA A 185 14.36 11.06 -13.77
C ALA A 185 13.83 11.90 -14.95
N THR A 186 12.97 12.89 -14.69
CA THR A 186 12.35 13.75 -15.71
C THR A 186 13.01 15.14 -15.83
N GLY A 187 14.13 15.34 -15.14
CA GLY A 187 14.93 16.57 -15.21
C GLY A 187 14.36 17.74 -14.39
N GLN A 188 13.54 17.45 -13.38
CA GLN A 188 13.04 18.41 -12.37
C GLN A 188 12.41 19.67 -12.97
N LYS A 189 11.64 19.51 -14.05
CA LYS A 189 11.01 20.62 -14.78
C LYS A 189 9.91 21.35 -13.99
N PHE A 190 9.43 20.75 -12.90
CA PHE A 190 8.37 21.26 -12.03
C PHE A 190 8.49 20.63 -10.63
N GLY A 191 7.73 21.15 -9.68
CA GLY A 191 7.56 20.54 -8.35
C GLY A 191 6.19 19.93 -8.14
N VAL A 192 5.95 19.29 -7.00
CA VAL A 192 4.63 18.78 -6.64
C VAL A 192 4.27 19.02 -5.18
N ALA A 193 2.99 19.30 -4.94
CA ALA A 193 2.38 19.27 -3.62
C ALA A 193 1.58 17.96 -3.48
N LEU A 194 1.89 17.18 -2.45
CA LEU A 194 1.22 15.94 -2.09
C LEU A 194 0.28 16.22 -0.92
N GLU A 195 -1.00 15.96 -1.10
CA GLU A 195 -2.01 15.96 -0.03
C GLU A 195 -2.45 14.52 0.22
N LEU A 196 -2.08 13.99 1.39
CA LEU A 196 -2.27 12.59 1.74
C LEU A 196 -3.28 12.46 2.86
N THR A 197 -4.44 11.87 2.56
CA THR A 197 -5.46 11.53 3.57
C THR A 197 -5.31 10.08 4.00
N LYS A 198 -4.90 9.88 5.25
CA LYS A 198 -4.60 8.56 5.83
C LYS A 198 -5.83 7.95 6.50
N ARG A 199 -6.19 6.75 6.06
CA ARG A 199 -7.23 5.87 6.59
C ARG A 199 -6.70 4.47 6.91
N ILE A 200 -5.64 4.02 6.23
CA ILE A 200 -4.96 2.76 6.53
C ILE A 200 -4.22 2.92 7.86
N PRO A 201 -4.47 2.04 8.86
CA PRO A 201 -3.77 2.08 10.13
C PRO A 201 -2.25 1.97 9.96
N VAL A 202 -1.53 2.93 10.55
CA VAL A 202 -0.06 3.01 10.47
C VAL A 202 0.56 1.81 11.19
N ARG A 203 1.61 1.22 10.58
CA ARG A 203 2.36 0.06 11.12
C ARG A 203 1.49 -1.19 11.41
N ALA A 204 0.37 -1.35 10.72
CA ALA A 204 -0.52 -2.50 10.85
C ALA A 204 -0.18 -3.70 9.93
N GLY A 205 0.93 -3.66 9.20
CA GLY A 205 1.28 -4.69 8.20
C GLY A 205 0.46 -4.66 6.91
N LEU A 206 -0.40 -3.64 6.74
CA LEU A 206 -1.32 -3.47 5.61
C LEU A 206 -0.71 -2.74 4.40
N GLY A 207 0.57 -2.38 4.46
CA GLY A 207 1.29 -1.79 3.32
C GLY A 207 0.91 -0.34 2.97
N GLY A 208 0.23 0.41 3.85
CA GLY A 208 -0.25 1.77 3.55
C GLY A 208 0.82 2.72 3.01
N GLY A 209 1.94 2.89 3.73
CA GLY A 209 3.04 3.76 3.26
C GLY A 209 3.69 3.30 1.94
N SER A 210 3.70 2.00 1.66
CA SER A 210 4.17 1.47 0.39
C SER A 210 3.18 1.71 -0.75
N SER A 211 1.89 1.67 -0.44
CA SER A 211 0.81 2.01 -1.37
C SER A 211 0.83 3.50 -1.73
N ASP A 212 1.01 4.39 -0.74
CA ASP A 212 1.15 5.83 -0.96
C ASP A 212 2.35 6.15 -1.88
N ALA A 213 3.46 5.44 -1.69
CA ALA A 213 4.66 5.61 -2.51
C ALA A 213 4.42 5.21 -3.96
N ALA A 214 3.76 4.07 -4.19
CA ALA A 214 3.39 3.64 -5.53
C ALA A 214 2.37 4.60 -6.18
N ALA A 215 1.42 5.12 -5.41
CA ALA A 215 0.48 6.13 -5.88
C ALA A 215 1.20 7.41 -6.31
N ALA A 216 2.19 7.87 -5.53
CA ALA A 216 3.01 9.02 -5.88
C ALA A 216 3.87 8.79 -7.14
N LEU A 217 4.48 7.61 -7.30
CA LEU A 217 5.21 7.24 -8.53
C LEU A 217 4.33 7.42 -9.78
N HIS A 218 3.13 6.83 -9.75
CA HIS A 218 2.20 6.88 -10.88
C HIS A 218 1.64 8.28 -11.12
N ALA A 219 1.23 8.98 -10.05
CA ALA A 219 0.64 10.31 -10.17
C ALA A 219 1.64 11.34 -10.71
N VAL A 220 2.87 11.35 -10.20
CA VAL A 220 3.91 12.28 -10.66
C VAL A 220 4.34 11.94 -12.09
N ASN A 221 4.43 10.66 -12.45
CA ASN A 221 4.72 10.29 -13.83
C ASN A 221 3.62 10.73 -14.80
N LEU A 222 2.35 10.59 -14.40
CA LEU A 222 1.22 11.07 -15.18
C LEU A 222 1.27 12.59 -15.37
N LEU A 223 1.55 13.35 -14.30
CA LEU A 223 1.78 14.78 -14.39
C LEU A 223 2.95 15.11 -15.33
N ALA A 224 4.01 14.31 -15.33
CA ALA A 224 5.14 14.44 -16.25
C ALA A 224 4.85 13.97 -17.69
N GLY A 225 3.60 13.63 -18.03
CA GLY A 225 3.21 13.17 -19.36
C GLY A 225 3.60 11.71 -19.65
N ASN A 226 3.68 10.88 -18.61
CA ASN A 226 4.14 9.48 -18.66
C ASN A 226 5.55 9.33 -19.27
N ALA A 227 6.44 10.27 -18.96
CA ALA A 227 7.81 10.29 -19.49
C ALA A 227 8.67 9.11 -19.00
N VAL A 228 8.40 8.57 -17.82
CA VAL A 228 9.11 7.41 -17.27
C VAL A 228 8.39 6.12 -17.69
N PRO A 229 9.07 5.16 -18.34
CA PRO A 229 8.47 3.90 -18.75
C PRO A 229 8.16 3.00 -17.55
N SER A 230 7.16 2.12 -17.67
CA SER A 230 6.67 1.31 -16.55
C SER A 230 7.72 0.41 -15.90
N HIS A 231 8.71 -0.10 -16.65
CA HIS A 231 9.78 -0.93 -16.09
C HIS A 231 10.71 -0.14 -15.16
N GLU A 232 10.93 1.15 -15.46
CA GLU A 232 11.75 2.04 -14.66
C GLU A 232 11.00 2.52 -13.41
N LEU A 233 9.69 2.77 -13.52
CA LEU A 233 8.85 2.98 -12.33
C LEU A 233 8.88 1.80 -11.36
N LEU A 234 8.84 0.56 -11.87
CA LEU A 234 8.99 -0.63 -11.05
C LEU A 234 10.39 -0.72 -10.41
N HIS A 235 11.43 -0.29 -11.13
CA HIS A 235 12.78 -0.21 -10.56
C HIS A 235 12.85 0.79 -9.39
N PHE A 236 12.26 1.99 -9.53
CA PHE A 236 12.14 2.95 -8.42
C PHE A 236 11.36 2.36 -7.24
N ALA A 237 10.24 1.69 -7.52
CA ALA A 237 9.44 1.02 -6.51
C ALA A 237 10.26 0.00 -5.71
N THR A 238 11.02 -0.88 -6.37
CA THR A 238 11.87 -1.87 -5.68
C THR A 238 12.92 -1.23 -4.78
N ARG A 239 13.45 -0.04 -5.14
CA ARG A 239 14.42 0.69 -4.31
C ARG A 239 13.78 1.36 -3.09
N LEU A 240 12.51 1.75 -3.18
CA LEU A 240 11.77 2.36 -2.06
C LEU A 240 11.32 1.32 -1.04
N GLY A 241 10.90 0.14 -1.50
CA GLY A 241 10.52 -0.97 -0.64
C GLY A 241 9.97 -2.16 -1.42
N THR A 242 10.09 -3.36 -0.86
CA THR A 242 9.66 -4.59 -1.53
C THR A 242 8.16 -4.61 -1.80
N ASP A 243 7.34 -4.19 -0.83
CA ASP A 243 5.88 -4.08 -1.00
C ASP A 243 5.49 -2.95 -1.98
N VAL A 244 6.33 -1.92 -2.18
CA VAL A 244 6.04 -0.82 -3.14
C VAL A 244 5.97 -1.36 -4.56
N ALA A 245 6.82 -2.35 -4.90
CA ALA A 245 6.81 -2.98 -6.22
C ALA A 245 5.47 -3.67 -6.52
N PHE A 246 4.85 -4.29 -5.50
CA PHE A 246 3.52 -4.90 -5.64
C PHE A 246 2.47 -3.84 -5.99
N PHE A 247 2.38 -2.75 -5.22
CA PHE A 247 1.44 -1.68 -5.50
C PHE A 247 1.70 -0.99 -6.85
N ALA A 248 2.96 -0.71 -7.17
CA ALA A 248 3.35 -0.09 -8.43
C ALA A 248 3.04 -0.96 -9.65
N SER A 249 2.92 -2.28 -9.47
CA SER A 249 2.52 -3.19 -10.55
C SER A 249 1.06 -3.04 -10.99
N GLY A 250 0.22 -2.38 -10.19
CA GLY A 250 -1.22 -2.24 -10.43
C GLY A 250 -2.01 -3.55 -10.32
N ALA A 251 -1.38 -4.64 -9.86
CA ALA A 251 -2.03 -5.92 -9.74
C ALA A 251 -2.94 -5.98 -8.50
N PRO A 252 -4.20 -6.41 -8.63
CA PRO A 252 -5.08 -6.61 -7.47
C PRO A 252 -4.67 -7.83 -6.63
N CYS A 253 -4.00 -8.81 -7.25
CA CYS A 253 -3.46 -9.99 -6.61
C CYS A 253 -2.13 -10.39 -7.28
N ALA A 254 -1.17 -10.82 -6.47
CA ALA A 254 0.11 -11.33 -6.98
C ALA A 254 0.73 -12.34 -6.03
N VAL A 255 1.34 -13.36 -6.60
CA VAL A 255 2.28 -14.23 -5.91
C VAL A 255 3.64 -13.54 -5.94
N ALA A 256 4.32 -13.47 -4.80
CA ALA A 256 5.62 -12.84 -4.69
C ALA A 256 6.66 -13.74 -4.04
N TRP A 257 7.92 -13.59 -4.47
CA TRP A 257 9.07 -14.27 -3.89
C TRP A 257 10.35 -13.40 -3.97
N GLY A 258 11.49 -13.95 -3.55
CA GLY A 258 12.70 -13.15 -3.32
C GLY A 258 12.55 -12.43 -1.98
N ARG A 259 12.73 -11.12 -1.92
CA ARG A 259 12.34 -10.30 -0.75
C ARG A 259 10.89 -9.78 -0.86
N GLY A 260 10.15 -10.24 -1.88
CA GLY A 260 8.80 -9.78 -2.22
C GLY A 260 8.72 -8.95 -3.49
N GLU A 261 9.87 -8.62 -4.10
CA GLU A 261 9.97 -7.80 -5.31
C GLU A 261 9.69 -8.58 -6.61
N ARG A 262 9.84 -9.90 -6.61
CA ARG A 262 9.59 -10.74 -7.79
C ARG A 262 8.13 -11.15 -7.79
N LEU A 263 7.38 -10.68 -8.78
CA LEU A 263 5.92 -10.77 -8.81
C LEU A 263 5.44 -11.61 -10.00
N PHE A 264 4.49 -12.49 -9.72
CA PHE A 264 3.63 -13.12 -10.72
C PHE A 264 2.19 -12.67 -10.47
N ARG A 265 1.66 -11.87 -11.39
CA ARG A 265 0.32 -11.27 -11.30
C ARG A 265 -0.73 -12.28 -11.75
N PHE A 266 -1.88 -12.31 -11.09
CA PHE A 266 -2.99 -13.17 -11.50
C PHE A 266 -4.33 -12.47 -11.26
N ALA A 267 -5.38 -12.95 -11.92
CA ALA A 267 -6.72 -12.40 -11.77
C ALA A 267 -7.21 -12.59 -10.33
N PRO A 268 -7.78 -11.54 -9.70
CA PRO A 268 -8.25 -11.66 -8.33
C PRO A 268 -9.47 -12.60 -8.27
N PRO A 269 -9.71 -13.27 -7.13
CA PRO A 269 -11.00 -13.91 -6.90
C PRO A 269 -12.18 -12.93 -6.98
N PRO A 270 -13.42 -13.44 -7.02
CA PRO A 270 -14.58 -12.67 -6.67
C PRO A 270 -14.37 -11.94 -5.33
N ALA A 271 -14.77 -10.67 -5.27
CA ALA A 271 -14.65 -9.87 -4.06
C ALA A 271 -15.35 -10.55 -2.88
N MET A 272 -14.67 -10.59 -1.73
CA MET A 272 -15.20 -11.18 -0.51
C MET A 272 -15.13 -10.18 0.63
N PRO A 273 -16.16 -10.09 1.50
CA PRO A 273 -16.07 -9.29 2.71
C PRO A 273 -14.92 -9.77 3.60
N ALA A 274 -14.07 -8.83 4.02
CA ALA A 274 -13.00 -9.07 4.98
C ALA A 274 -13.18 -8.16 6.20
N LEU A 275 -12.95 -8.70 7.40
CA LEU A 275 -12.92 -7.92 8.64
C LEU A 275 -11.48 -7.91 9.17
N ILE A 276 -10.93 -6.71 9.34
CA ILE A 276 -9.61 -6.52 9.93
C ILE A 276 -9.82 -6.08 11.37
N ALA A 277 -9.53 -6.97 12.31
CA ALA A 277 -9.58 -6.67 13.73
C ALA A 277 -8.21 -6.16 14.18
N MET A 278 -8.16 -4.91 14.66
CA MET A 278 -6.96 -4.29 15.21
C MET A 278 -7.12 -4.17 16.73
N PRO A 279 -6.05 -4.42 17.52
CA PRO A 279 -6.08 -4.19 18.96
C PRO A 279 -6.29 -2.71 19.28
N SER A 280 -6.96 -2.44 20.40
CA SER A 280 -7.13 -1.10 20.97
C SER A 280 -6.56 -1.11 22.41
N PRO A 281 -5.48 -0.37 22.71
CA PRO A 281 -4.79 0.58 21.83
C PRO A 281 -4.03 -0.12 20.67
N PRO A 282 -3.81 0.57 19.53
CA PRO A 282 -3.05 0.02 18.42
C PRO A 282 -1.65 -0.39 18.82
N VAL A 283 -1.25 -1.61 18.45
CA VAL A 283 0.13 -2.10 18.59
C VAL A 283 0.79 -2.07 17.22
N GLY A 284 1.77 -1.20 17.05
CA GLY A 284 2.60 -1.16 15.86
C GLY A 284 3.83 -2.03 16.03
N VAL A 285 4.10 -2.92 15.08
CA VAL A 285 5.35 -3.69 15.03
C VAL A 285 6.19 -3.17 13.88
N ALA A 286 7.43 -2.77 14.16
CA ALA A 286 8.37 -2.42 13.11
C ALA A 286 8.78 -3.70 12.36
N THR A 287 8.68 -3.69 11.02
CA THR A 287 9.03 -4.86 10.19
C THR A 287 10.42 -5.42 10.50
N PRO A 288 11.48 -4.60 10.69
CA PRO A 288 12.80 -5.12 11.06
C PRO A 288 12.82 -5.88 12.39
N ASP A 289 12.04 -5.43 13.38
CA ASP A 289 11.98 -6.10 14.68
C ASP A 289 11.23 -7.42 14.60
N ALA A 290 10.15 -7.49 13.81
CA ALA A 290 9.44 -8.75 13.56
C ALA A 290 10.36 -9.83 12.96
N TYR A 291 11.21 -9.46 12.00
CA TYR A 291 12.19 -10.39 11.44
C TYR A 291 13.32 -10.75 12.42
N ARG A 292 13.73 -9.80 13.28
CA ARG A 292 14.73 -10.05 14.31
C ARG A 292 14.24 -11.01 15.41
N TRP A 293 12.95 -10.97 15.74
CA TRP A 293 12.35 -11.91 16.70
C TRP A 293 12.12 -13.31 16.11
N TRP A 294 12.14 -13.43 14.78
CA TRP A 294 12.01 -14.70 14.08
C TRP A 294 13.34 -15.48 14.02
N ASP A 295 14.46 -14.76 13.89
CA ASP A 295 15.83 -15.29 13.95
C ASP A 295 16.11 -15.99 15.30
#